data_AF-A0A0R2DNZ8-F1
#
_entry.id   AF-A0A0R2DNZ8-F1
#
_cell.length_a   1.000
_cell.length_b   1.000
_cell.length_c   1.000
_cell.angle_alpha   90.00
_cell.angle_beta   90.00
_cell.angle_gamma   90.00
#
_symmetry.space_group_name_H-M   'P 1'
#
loop_
_entity.id
_entity.type
_entity.pdbx_description
1 polymer ?
#
loop_
_entity_poly.entity_id
_entity_poly.type
_entity_poly.pdbx_seq_one_letter_code
_entity_poly.pdbx_strand_id
1 'polypeptide(L)'
;MAAMWQLLPLPPEYKNGSNILLAEDFYLLSPAPFLVNSISLYFENSCCTSKGQKIAELSLELGYQDRVVARLELTLMTEVDWNEELLKNYK
;
A
#
# COMPACT_ATOMS: atom_id res chain seq x y z
N MET A 1 3.42 -16.81 -3.86
CA MET A 1 4.25 -15.58 -3.83
C MET A 1 3.44 -14.57 -3.03
N ALA A 2 3.95 -14.05 -1.92
CA ALA A 2 3.20 -13.08 -1.12
C ALA A 2 3.27 -11.72 -1.80
N ALA A 3 2.13 -11.02 -1.94
CA ALA A 3 2.09 -9.64 -2.43
C ALA A 3 2.97 -8.75 -1.53
N MET A 4 3.67 -7.77 -2.11
CA MET A 4 4.72 -7.02 -1.42
C MET A 4 4.20 -6.33 -0.15
N TRP A 5 2.95 -5.85 -0.21
CA TRP A 5 2.29 -5.18 0.89
C TRP A 5 2.04 -6.08 2.12
N GLN A 6 1.93 -7.41 1.95
CA GLN A 6 1.77 -8.36 3.05
C GLN A 6 3.03 -8.46 3.93
N LEU A 7 4.19 -8.14 3.35
CA LEU A 7 5.48 -8.13 4.03
C LEU A 7 5.67 -6.88 4.89
N LEU A 8 4.82 -5.85 4.72
CA LEU A 8 4.88 -4.66 5.54
C LEU A 8 4.57 -5.03 7.00
N PRO A 9 5.26 -4.44 7.99
CA PRO A 9 4.97 -4.63 9.41
C PRO A 9 3.66 -3.94 9.86
N LEU A 10 2.57 -4.15 9.13
CA LEU A 10 1.24 -3.67 9.46
C LEU A 10 0.61 -4.54 10.56
N PRO A 11 -0.31 -3.96 11.36
CA PRO A 11 -1.14 -4.72 12.28
C PRO A 11 -1.84 -5.91 11.58
N PRO A 12 -2.01 -7.07 12.25
CA PRO A 12 -2.56 -8.28 11.66
C PRO A 12 -3.93 -8.09 10.99
N GLU A 13 -4.77 -7.19 11.51
CA GLU A 13 -6.09 -6.83 10.95
C GLU A 13 -6.01 -6.23 9.54
N TYR A 14 -4.85 -5.72 9.12
CA TYR A 14 -4.63 -5.26 7.75
C TYR A 14 -4.10 -6.35 6.84
N LYS A 15 -3.68 -7.51 7.36
CA LYS A 15 -3.10 -8.61 6.56
C LYS A 15 -4.18 -9.57 6.03
N ASN A 16 -3.74 -10.63 5.36
CA ASN A 16 -4.62 -11.66 4.79
C ASN A 16 -5.70 -12.15 5.78
N GLY A 17 -6.94 -12.23 5.30
CA GLY A 17 -8.12 -12.61 6.09
C GLY A 17 -9.15 -11.49 6.21
N SER A 18 -8.70 -10.23 6.28
CA SER A 18 -9.56 -9.04 6.36
C SER A 18 -9.47 -8.12 5.13
N ASN A 19 -8.51 -8.39 4.25
CA ASN A 19 -8.27 -7.64 3.03
C ASN A 19 -7.99 -8.61 1.87
N ILE A 20 -8.61 -8.33 0.72
CA ILE A 20 -8.43 -9.08 -0.53
C ILE A 20 -7.80 -8.12 -1.55
N LEU A 21 -6.66 -8.52 -2.11
CA LEU A 21 -6.01 -7.78 -3.18
C LEU A 21 -6.85 -7.85 -4.46
N LEU A 22 -7.25 -6.70 -4.99
CA LEU A 22 -7.96 -6.59 -6.26
C LEU A 22 -7.00 -6.22 -7.41
N ALA A 23 -6.09 -5.27 -7.17
CA ALA A 23 -5.10 -4.83 -8.14
C ALA A 23 -3.78 -4.43 -7.45
N GLU A 24 -2.67 -4.68 -8.14
CA GLU A 24 -1.31 -4.30 -7.73
C GLU A 24 -0.57 -3.82 -8.97
N ASP A 25 -0.34 -2.50 -9.07
CA ASP A 25 0.29 -1.86 -10.21
C ASP A 25 1.65 -1.26 -9.81
N PHE A 26 2.72 -1.74 -10.45
CA PHE A 26 4.08 -1.32 -10.15
C PHE A 26 4.64 -0.34 -11.18
N TYR A 27 5.12 0.80 -10.71
CA TYR A 27 5.70 1.86 -11.50
C TYR A 27 7.16 2.10 -11.11
N LEU A 28 8.05 1.85 -12.06
CA LEU A 28 9.46 2.25 -11.92
C LEU A 28 9.60 3.71 -12.37
N LEU A 29 9.86 4.61 -11.42
CA LEU A 29 9.92 6.06 -11.69
C LEU A 29 11.34 6.52 -12.06
N SER A 30 12.35 5.72 -11.74
CA SER A 30 13.74 5.99 -12.11
C SER A 30 14.39 4.73 -12.71
N PRO A 31 15.15 4.82 -13.81
CA PRO A 31 15.69 3.63 -14.49
C PRO A 31 17.03 3.13 -13.92
N ALA A 32 17.61 3.81 -12.93
CA ALA A 32 18.92 3.47 -12.38
C ALA A 32 18.85 2.29 -11.38
N PRO A 33 19.96 1.57 -11.13
CA PRO A 33 20.04 0.70 -9.97
C PRO A 33 20.16 1.55 -8.70
N PHE A 34 19.23 1.39 -7.77
CA PHE A 34 19.23 2.09 -6.47
C PHE A 34 18.94 1.11 -5.34
N LEU A 35 19.51 1.41 -4.18
CA LEU A 35 19.20 0.71 -2.93
C LEU A 35 18.06 1.45 -2.27
N VAL A 36 16.91 0.79 -2.09
CA VAL A 36 15.79 1.40 -1.35
C VAL A 36 16.22 1.65 0.09
N ASN A 37 16.10 2.88 0.57
CA ASN A 37 16.43 3.26 1.95
C ASN A 37 15.24 3.82 2.74
N SER A 38 14.08 4.03 2.08
CA SER A 38 12.83 4.38 2.74
C SER A 38 11.65 3.70 2.06
N ILE A 39 10.64 3.35 2.84
CA ILE A 39 9.40 2.77 2.37
C ILE A 39 8.26 3.51 3.07
N SER A 40 7.37 4.12 2.30
CA SER A 40 6.24 4.88 2.83
C SER A 40 4.95 4.36 2.22
N LEU A 41 3.98 4.03 3.06
CA LEU A 41 2.66 3.59 2.64
C LEU A 41 1.66 4.72 2.88
N TYR A 42 0.98 5.12 1.83
CA TYR A 42 -0.04 6.17 1.84
C TYR A 42 -1.41 5.57 1.61
N PHE A 43 -2.39 6.13 2.29
CA PHE A 43 -3.80 5.91 1.99
C PHE A 43 -4.24 7.01 1.03
N GLU A 44 -4.67 6.62 -0.16
CA GLU A 44 -5.08 7.55 -1.20
C GLU A 44 -6.58 7.82 -1.10
N ASN A 45 -7.37 6.76 -0.98
CA ASN A 45 -8.82 6.87 -1.02
C ASN A 45 -9.52 5.62 -0.44
N SER A 46 -10.80 5.76 -0.13
CA SER A 46 -11.69 4.62 0.03
C SER A 46 -13.08 4.89 -0.54
N CYS A 47 -13.73 3.84 -1.03
CA CYS A 47 -15.13 3.90 -1.43
C CYS A 47 -15.91 2.68 -0.94
N CYS A 48 -17.22 2.83 -0.77
CA CYS A 48 -18.12 1.73 -0.48
C CYS A 48 -18.74 1.21 -1.77
N THR A 49 -18.70 -0.10 -1.98
CA THR A 49 -19.45 -0.76 -3.05
C THR A 49 -20.94 -0.77 -2.73
N SER A 50 -21.76 -0.98 -3.76
CA SER A 50 -23.22 -1.12 -3.61
C SER A 50 -23.65 -2.29 -2.72
N LYS A 51 -22.74 -3.22 -2.41
CA LYS A 51 -22.98 -4.37 -1.53
C LYS A 51 -22.47 -4.15 -0.10
N GLY A 52 -22.05 -2.93 0.25
CA GLY A 52 -21.56 -2.60 1.58
C GLY A 52 -20.12 -3.05 1.87
N GLN A 53 -19.39 -3.55 0.87
CA GLN A 53 -17.96 -3.83 0.99
C GLN A 53 -17.18 -2.53 0.78
N LYS A 54 -16.01 -2.40 1.40
CA LYS A 54 -15.14 -1.22 1.21
C LYS A 54 -14.02 -1.56 0.24
N ILE A 55 -13.66 -0.61 -0.61
CA ILE A 55 -12.46 -0.63 -1.43
C ILE A 55 -11.54 0.44 -0.87
N ALA A 56 -10.30 0.08 -0.57
CA ALA A 56 -9.24 0.98 -0.16
C ALA A 56 -8.18 1.05 -1.25
N GLU A 57 -7.73 2.25 -1.58
CA GLU A 57 -6.66 2.53 -2.52
C GLU A 57 -5.45 3.02 -1.73
N LEU A 58 -4.31 2.36 -1.91
CA LEU A 58 -3.07 2.66 -1.20
C LEU A 58 -1.94 2.87 -2.21
N SER A 59 -0.97 3.69 -1.82
CA SER A 59 0.27 3.88 -2.58
C SER A 59 1.47 3.55 -1.71
N LEU A 60 2.26 2.57 -2.10
CA LEU A 60 3.53 2.24 -1.46
C LEU A 60 4.66 2.86 -2.28
N GLU A 61 5.32 3.86 -1.72
CA GLU A 61 6.45 4.52 -2.33
C GLU A 61 7.76 3.94 -1.79
N LEU A 62 8.65 3.59 -2.72
CA LEU A 62 10.01 3.19 -2.44
C LEU A 62 10.91 4.38 -2.72
N GLY A 63 11.63 4.84 -1.70
CA GLY A 63 12.53 5.97 -1.78
C GLY A 63 14.00 5.56 -1.75
N TYR A 64 14.82 6.38 -2.41
CA TYR A 64 16.26 6.39 -2.25
C TYR A 64 16.72 7.84 -2.06
N GLN A 65 17.35 8.11 -0.92
CA GLN A 65 17.69 9.47 -0.48
C GLN A 65 16.40 10.32 -0.42
N ASP A 66 16.38 11.51 -1.03
CA ASP A 66 15.24 12.42 -1.02
C ASP A 66 14.33 12.27 -2.26
N ARG A 67 14.32 11.08 -2.89
CA ARG A 67 13.56 10.84 -4.13
C ARG A 67 12.79 9.54 -4.08
N VAL A 68 11.57 9.56 -4.61
CA VAL A 68 10.80 8.34 -4.91
C VAL A 68 11.37 7.71 -6.18
N VAL A 69 11.73 6.43 -6.11
CA VAL A 69 12.35 5.68 -7.21
C VAL A 69 11.41 4.65 -7.83
N ALA A 70 10.45 4.17 -7.05
CA ALA A 70 9.38 3.31 -7.51
C ALA A 70 8.12 3.54 -6.67
N ARG A 71 6.97 3.22 -7.25
CA ARG A 71 5.67 3.28 -6.60
C ARG A 71 4.91 2.01 -6.91
N LEU A 72 4.20 1.50 -5.93
CA LEU A 72 3.27 0.40 -6.06
C LEU A 72 1.88 0.88 -5.63
N GLU A 73 0.93 0.87 -6.55
CA GLU A 73 -0.46 1.20 -6.26
C GLU A 73 -1.24 -0.08 -5.98
N LEU A 74 -2.06 -0.04 -4.94
CA LEU A 74 -2.77 -1.19 -4.41
C LEU A 74 -4.24 -0.86 -4.30
N THR A 75 -5.09 -1.69 -4.89
CA THR A 75 -6.54 -1.65 -4.66
C THR A 75 -6.91 -2.88 -3.85
N LEU A 76 -7.46 -2.66 -2.66
CA LEU A 76 -7.85 -3.72 -1.73
C LEU A 76 -9.35 -3.66 -1.49
N MET A 77 -10.02 -4.82 -1.52
CA MET A 77 -11.32 -4.95 -0.89
C MET A 77 -11.10 -5.25 0.59
N THR A 78 -11.74 -4.50 1.47
CA THR A 78 -11.49 -4.54 2.90
C THR A 78 -12.77 -4.61 3.72
N GLU A 79 -12.70 -5.34 4.83
CA GLU A 79 -13.74 -5.37 5.87
C GLU A 79 -13.42 -4.42 7.03
N VAL A 80 -12.22 -3.83 7.05
CA VAL A 80 -11.73 -2.95 8.11
C VAL A 80 -11.56 -1.52 7.60
N ASP A 81 -11.75 -0.55 8.49
CA ASP A 81 -11.42 0.84 8.16
C ASP A 81 -9.90 1.04 8.18
N TRP A 82 -9.38 1.58 7.09
CA TRP A 82 -7.98 1.96 6.97
C TRP A 82 -7.76 3.27 7.70
N ASN A 83 -6.93 3.24 8.74
CA ASN A 83 -6.62 4.42 9.53
C ASN A 83 -5.41 5.14 8.93
N GLU A 84 -5.64 6.33 8.37
CA GLU A 84 -4.59 7.18 7.82
C GLU A 84 -3.47 7.52 8.81
N GLU A 85 -3.78 7.65 10.11
CA GLU A 85 -2.79 8.03 11.13
C GLU A 85 -1.77 6.91 11.43
N LEU A 86 -2.18 5.65 11.28
CA LEU A 86 -1.27 4.51 11.39
C LEU A 86 -0.30 4.45 10.20
N LEU A 87 -0.72 4.96 9.04
CA LEU A 87 0.04 4.92 7.79
C LEU A 87 0.99 6.12 7.63
N LYS A 88 0.60 7.31 8.10
CA LYS A 88 1.44 8.52 8.10
C LYS A 88 2.75 8.37 8.90
N ASN A 89 2.86 7.35 9.75
CA ASN A 89 4.03 7.07 10.58
C ASN A 89 4.98 6.00 10.00
N TYR A 90 4.72 5.47 8.79
CA TYR A 90 5.68 4.59 8.10
C TYR A 90 6.78 5.41 7.44
N LYS A 91 7.91 5.54 8.15
CA LYS A 91 9.18 6.09 7.65
C LYS A 91 10.27 5.03 7.69
#